data_AF-A0A519KSH4-F1
#
_entry.id   AF-A0A519KSH4-F1
#
_cell.length_a   1.000
_cell.length_b   1.000
_cell.length_c   1.000
_cell.angle_alpha   90.00
_cell.angle_beta   90.00
_cell.angle_gamma   90.00
#
_symmetry.space_group_name_H-M   'P 1'
#
loop_
_entity.id
_entity.type
_entity.pdbx_description
1 polymer ?
#
loop_
_entity_poly.entity_id
_entity_poly.type
_entity_poly.pdbx_seq_one_letter_code
_entity_poly.pdbx_strand_id
1 'polypeptide(L)'
;ARWADAFGAGYRDRYDAAEAVADYQAIDALNATGEVGSGESVAVRAFRSDRDGPLNFRFKLYRRGSAVPLSDVLPILADMGLKTLEEWGYALKPAGDPEIHVHEFLLEDPRGGDLSFDTVRDPFEAAFAAVWNGRTESDGFNRLVVELGVGWRDAALIRTLARYRQQTGLDPSQAVQEEALRDYPAVARAILALFDAKFSPDAGGDAASREATVTDLATHINDLLQDVKSLDHDKALRRLSLLVQAIKRTNYYQPGPDGQAKPYISIKIASRELDDLPKPKPFREIFVWAPWVEGVHLRFGPVARGGLRWSDRRDDFRTEVLGLVKAQQVKNAVIVPVGSKGGFFPKHLQAIVRAGGDRDAQQAEAIRAYKTFLSGLLDVTDNIARDGAVVPPAAVVRWEGDDPYLVVAADKGTATFSDIANGVSASYGFWLDDAFASGGSVGYDHKVMGITARGAWEAVKRHFREEGKDIQSEPFTVVGVGDMSGDVFGNGMLLSKAIKLVAAFDH
;
A
#
# COMPACT_ATOMS: atom_id res chain seq x y z
N ALA A 1 18.75 0.89 -43.17
CA ALA A 1 17.70 1.47 -44.04
C ALA A 1 16.66 2.23 -43.20
N ARG A 2 15.94 1.57 -42.29
CA ARG A 2 14.85 2.17 -41.48
C ARG A 2 15.18 3.50 -40.77
N TRP A 3 16.39 3.67 -40.24
CA TRP A 3 16.79 4.84 -39.43
C TRP A 3 17.49 5.94 -40.23
N ALA A 4 17.72 5.76 -41.54
CA ALA A 4 18.61 6.63 -42.32
C ALA A 4 18.18 8.11 -42.31
N ASP A 5 16.88 8.38 -42.39
CA ASP A 5 16.30 9.72 -42.39
C ASP A 5 15.46 10.01 -41.13
N ALA A 6 15.58 9.17 -40.10
CA ALA A 6 14.74 9.27 -38.90
C ALA A 6 15.07 10.48 -38.03
N PHE A 7 16.32 10.96 -38.07
CA PHE A 7 16.81 12.08 -37.26
C PHE A 7 16.72 13.40 -38.04
N GLY A 8 15.81 14.26 -37.61
CA GLY A 8 15.56 15.56 -38.25
C GLY A 8 16.76 16.52 -38.21
N ALA A 9 16.71 17.60 -39.00
CA ALA A 9 17.79 18.60 -39.05
C ALA A 9 18.10 19.20 -37.67
N GLY A 10 17.07 19.62 -36.91
CA GLY A 10 17.29 20.20 -35.57
C GLY A 10 17.92 19.23 -34.56
N TYR A 11 17.71 17.92 -34.70
CA TYR A 11 18.41 16.92 -33.88
C TYR A 11 19.90 16.84 -34.28
N ARG A 12 20.17 16.77 -35.58
CA ARG A 12 21.54 16.67 -36.13
C ARG A 12 22.37 17.94 -35.91
N ASP A 13 21.74 19.09 -35.73
CA ASP A 13 22.43 20.34 -35.38
C ASP A 13 22.97 20.31 -33.93
N ARG A 14 22.40 19.47 -33.05
CA ARG A 14 22.77 19.39 -31.63
C ARG A 14 23.58 18.14 -31.28
N TYR A 15 23.26 17.01 -31.89
CA TYR A 15 23.82 15.70 -31.50
C TYR A 15 24.62 15.07 -32.63
N ASP A 16 25.71 14.40 -32.25
CA ASP A 16 26.52 13.63 -33.18
C ASP A 16 25.99 12.21 -33.40
N ALA A 17 26.68 11.46 -34.27
CA ALA A 17 26.29 10.09 -34.58
C ALA A 17 26.45 9.12 -33.39
N ALA A 18 27.36 9.38 -32.46
CA ALA A 18 27.56 8.52 -31.30
C ALA A 18 26.36 8.64 -30.34
N GLU A 19 25.89 9.86 -30.12
CA GLU A 19 24.70 10.14 -29.34
C GLU A 19 23.43 9.57 -30.00
N ALA A 20 23.32 9.64 -31.32
CA ALA A 20 22.22 9.01 -32.07
C ALA A 20 22.17 7.49 -31.88
N VAL A 21 23.33 6.82 -31.77
CA VAL A 21 23.41 5.37 -31.49
C VAL A 21 22.98 5.08 -30.05
N ALA A 22 23.39 5.89 -29.08
CA ALA A 22 22.95 5.75 -27.68
C ALA A 22 21.43 5.95 -27.53
N ASP A 23 20.87 6.95 -28.22
CA ASP A 23 19.42 7.17 -28.26
C ASP A 23 18.69 5.98 -28.89
N TYR A 24 19.23 5.42 -29.98
CA TYR A 24 18.67 4.22 -30.60
C TYR A 24 18.64 3.01 -29.65
N GLN A 25 19.70 2.78 -28.88
CA GLN A 25 19.74 1.69 -27.89
C GLN A 25 18.68 1.86 -26.80
N ALA A 26 18.49 3.09 -26.30
CA ALA A 26 17.44 3.37 -25.31
C ALA A 26 16.02 3.14 -25.88
N ILE A 27 15.82 3.52 -27.14
CA ILE A 27 14.55 3.33 -27.86
C ILE A 27 14.21 1.84 -28.08
N ASP A 28 15.21 0.99 -28.26
CA ASP A 28 15.02 -0.44 -28.50
C ASP A 28 14.43 -1.15 -27.27
N ALA A 29 14.64 -0.60 -26.07
CA ALA A 29 14.07 -1.09 -24.82
C ALA A 29 12.57 -0.77 -24.65
N LEU A 30 11.99 0.13 -25.48
CA LEU A 30 10.58 0.51 -25.39
C LEU A 30 9.65 -0.63 -25.83
N ASN A 31 8.51 -0.75 -25.14
CA ASN A 31 7.41 -1.59 -25.56
C ASN A 31 6.81 -1.14 -26.91
N ALA A 32 6.16 -2.05 -27.64
CA ALA A 32 5.70 -1.79 -29.01
C ALA A 32 4.65 -0.66 -29.12
N THR A 33 3.86 -0.42 -28.07
CA THR A 33 2.69 0.47 -28.11
C THR A 33 2.95 1.87 -27.56
N GLY A 34 3.98 2.06 -26.72
CA GLY A 34 4.17 3.26 -25.91
C GLY A 34 3.18 3.40 -24.75
N GLU A 35 2.39 2.36 -24.46
CA GLU A 35 1.34 2.37 -23.44
C GLU A 35 1.79 1.67 -22.15
N VAL A 36 1.40 2.23 -21.01
CA VAL A 36 1.66 1.65 -19.68
C VAL A 36 0.95 0.30 -19.58
N GLY A 37 1.64 -0.69 -18.99
CA GLY A 37 1.08 -2.03 -18.76
C GLY A 37 1.40 -3.07 -19.85
N SER A 38 2.13 -2.68 -20.90
CA SER A 38 2.57 -3.59 -21.99
C SER A 38 4.10 -3.78 -22.02
N GLY A 39 4.78 -3.54 -20.90
CA GLY A 39 6.24 -3.46 -20.78
C GLY A 39 6.68 -2.03 -20.47
N GLU A 40 7.94 -1.69 -20.75
CA GLU A 40 8.47 -0.33 -20.51
C GLU A 40 7.91 0.67 -21.53
N SER A 41 6.99 1.53 -21.06
CA SER A 41 6.32 2.55 -21.90
C SER A 41 7.20 3.77 -22.18
N VAL A 42 8.24 3.95 -21.37
CA VAL A 42 9.28 4.96 -21.52
C VAL A 42 10.65 4.35 -21.25
N ALA A 43 11.66 4.95 -21.87
CA ALA A 43 13.06 4.73 -21.52
C ALA A 43 13.61 6.05 -20.99
N VAL A 44 14.57 5.96 -20.08
CA VAL A 44 15.17 7.12 -19.40
C VAL A 44 16.69 6.92 -19.47
N ARG A 45 17.43 7.95 -19.85
CA ARG A 45 18.89 7.94 -19.83
C ARG A 45 19.42 9.23 -19.22
N ALA A 46 20.07 9.14 -18.07
CA ALA A 46 20.74 10.24 -17.41
C ALA A 46 22.23 10.27 -17.79
N PHE A 47 22.78 11.46 -17.99
CA PHE A 47 24.18 11.65 -18.35
C PHE A 47 24.69 13.03 -17.92
N ARG A 48 26.02 13.20 -17.96
CA ARG A 48 26.69 14.50 -17.84
C ARG A 48 27.54 14.75 -19.08
N SER A 49 27.65 16.00 -19.48
CA SER A 49 28.61 16.48 -20.46
C SER A 49 29.73 17.24 -19.77
N ASP A 50 30.86 17.43 -20.46
CA ASP A 50 32.01 18.20 -19.95
C ASP A 50 31.67 19.67 -19.63
N ARG A 51 30.52 20.15 -20.08
CA ARG A 51 30.03 21.52 -19.86
C ARG A 51 29.15 21.65 -18.63
N ASP A 52 28.69 20.54 -18.06
CA ASP A 52 27.77 20.55 -16.93
C ASP A 52 28.55 20.75 -15.63
N GLY A 53 28.03 21.63 -14.76
CA GLY A 53 28.60 21.85 -13.43
C GLY A 53 28.40 20.65 -12.50
N PRO A 54 29.03 20.66 -11.31
CA PRO A 54 28.92 19.55 -10.34
C PRO A 54 27.49 19.31 -9.84
N LEU A 55 26.61 20.32 -9.93
CA LEU A 55 25.20 20.23 -9.55
C LEU A 55 24.28 19.88 -10.73
N ASN A 56 24.82 19.81 -11.95
CA ASN A 56 24.02 19.64 -13.15
C ASN A 56 24.17 18.22 -13.68
N PHE A 57 23.08 17.70 -14.20
CA PHE A 57 23.07 16.53 -15.06
C PHE A 57 21.91 16.65 -16.03
N ARG A 58 21.94 15.83 -17.07
CA ARG A 58 20.91 15.79 -18.09
C ARG A 58 20.19 14.46 -18.00
N PHE A 59 18.94 14.43 -18.44
CA PHE A 59 18.33 13.16 -18.80
C PHE A 59 17.51 13.27 -20.06
N LYS A 60 17.45 12.17 -20.81
CA LYS A 60 16.59 12.00 -21.97
C LYS A 60 15.44 11.05 -21.63
N LEU A 61 14.23 11.45 -21.99
CA LEU A 61 13.02 10.65 -21.95
C LEU A 61 12.64 10.25 -23.37
N TYR A 62 12.45 8.95 -23.59
CA TYR A 62 12.06 8.40 -24.90
C TYR A 62 10.66 7.79 -24.78
N ARG A 63 9.79 8.09 -25.76
CA ARG A 63 8.43 7.53 -25.82
C ARG A 63 7.97 7.31 -27.26
N ARG A 64 7.32 6.17 -27.54
CA ARG A 64 6.61 5.91 -28.80
C ARG A 64 5.23 6.57 -28.80
N GLY A 65 4.82 7.11 -29.94
CA GLY A 65 3.50 7.72 -30.11
C GLY A 65 3.54 9.23 -29.87
N SER A 66 2.67 9.74 -29.01
CA SER A 66 2.54 11.18 -28.77
C SER A 66 3.67 11.75 -27.91
N ALA A 67 4.04 13.00 -28.18
CA ALA A 67 4.93 13.78 -27.33
C ALA A 67 4.46 13.78 -25.88
N VAL A 68 5.41 13.82 -24.95
CA VAL A 68 5.09 13.82 -23.53
C VAL A 68 4.75 15.24 -23.08
N PRO A 69 3.57 15.48 -22.47
CA PRO A 69 3.28 16.77 -21.87
C PRO A 69 4.25 17.07 -20.72
N LEU A 70 4.80 18.29 -20.69
CA LEU A 70 5.66 18.73 -19.58
C LEU A 70 4.93 18.67 -18.22
N SER A 71 3.61 18.85 -18.21
CA SER A 71 2.77 18.69 -17.02
C SER A 71 2.86 17.29 -16.38
N ASP A 72 3.29 16.28 -17.13
CA ASP A 72 3.37 14.90 -16.66
C ASP A 72 4.79 14.56 -16.16
N VAL A 73 5.81 15.29 -16.64
CA VAL A 73 7.23 15.06 -16.32
C VAL A 73 7.70 15.95 -15.17
N LEU A 74 7.40 17.25 -15.24
CA LEU A 74 7.91 18.24 -14.30
C LEU A 74 7.52 17.93 -12.83
N PRO A 75 6.30 17.45 -12.52
CA PRO A 75 5.96 17.06 -11.14
C PRO A 75 6.84 15.92 -10.60
N ILE A 76 7.17 14.92 -11.42
CA ILE A 76 8.03 13.79 -11.00
C ILE A 76 9.43 14.30 -10.64
N LEU A 77 9.98 15.19 -11.47
CA LEU A 77 11.29 15.79 -11.23
C LEU A 77 11.30 16.67 -9.98
N ALA A 78 10.22 17.44 -9.77
CA ALA A 78 10.04 18.28 -8.59
C ALA A 78 9.95 17.43 -7.30
N ASP A 79 9.22 16.31 -7.33
CA ASP A 79 9.12 15.36 -6.21
C ASP A 79 10.46 14.65 -5.92
N MET A 80 11.33 14.52 -6.93
CA MET A 80 12.73 14.10 -6.77
C MET A 80 13.67 15.24 -6.31
N GLY A 81 13.13 16.44 -6.05
CA GLY A 81 13.85 17.64 -5.61
C GLY A 81 14.76 18.25 -6.67
N LEU A 82 14.52 17.97 -7.94
CA LEU A 82 15.33 18.44 -9.07
C LEU A 82 14.66 19.66 -9.71
N LYS A 83 15.48 20.67 -10.07
CA LYS A 83 15.00 21.80 -10.86
C LYS A 83 15.25 21.52 -12.33
N THR A 84 14.22 21.72 -13.16
CA THR A 84 14.37 21.71 -14.61
C THR A 84 14.79 23.10 -15.08
N LEU A 85 15.96 23.20 -15.73
CA LEU A 85 16.49 24.45 -16.25
C LEU A 85 16.06 24.68 -17.70
N GLU A 86 16.26 23.66 -18.54
CA GLU A 86 16.00 23.74 -19.98
C GLU A 86 15.47 22.39 -20.49
N GLU A 87 14.70 22.43 -21.58
CA GLU A 87 14.18 21.25 -22.28
C GLU A 87 14.39 21.39 -23.79
N TRP A 88 14.70 20.26 -24.43
CA TRP A 88 14.77 20.14 -25.89
C TRP A 88 14.04 18.88 -26.35
N GLY A 89 12.95 19.09 -27.08
CA GLY A 89 12.13 18.02 -27.66
C GLY A 89 12.45 17.78 -29.14
N TYR A 90 12.56 16.50 -29.52
CA TYR A 90 12.77 16.05 -30.88
C TYR A 90 11.80 14.93 -31.23
N ALA A 91 11.33 14.92 -32.47
CA ALA A 91 10.50 13.85 -33.01
C ALA A 91 11.29 13.06 -34.05
N LEU A 92 11.52 11.77 -33.76
CA LEU A 92 12.22 10.84 -34.62
C LEU A 92 11.21 10.04 -35.45
N LYS A 93 11.48 9.93 -36.76
CA LYS A 93 10.56 9.33 -37.74
C LYS A 93 11.19 8.12 -38.44
N PRO A 94 11.38 6.98 -37.74
CA PRO A 94 11.85 5.76 -38.38
C PRO A 94 10.87 5.27 -39.45
N ALA A 95 11.37 4.83 -40.60
CA ALA A 95 10.52 4.38 -41.70
C ALA A 95 9.71 3.13 -41.32
N GLY A 96 8.37 3.22 -41.39
CA GLY A 96 7.46 2.10 -41.13
C GLY A 96 7.02 1.93 -39.68
N ASP A 97 7.48 2.79 -38.76
CA ASP A 97 7.17 2.74 -37.33
C ASP A 97 6.50 4.03 -36.85
N PRO A 98 5.79 4.00 -35.70
CA PRO A 98 5.29 5.21 -35.05
C PRO A 98 6.40 6.21 -34.76
N GLU A 99 6.03 7.49 -34.71
CA GLU A 99 6.92 8.56 -34.26
C GLU A 99 7.40 8.30 -32.84
N ILE A 100 8.66 8.66 -32.57
CA ILE A 100 9.29 8.53 -31.26
C ILE A 100 9.73 9.91 -30.81
N HIS A 101 9.26 10.32 -29.64
CA HIS A 101 9.67 11.59 -29.05
C HIS A 101 10.82 11.38 -28.08
N VAL A 102 11.82 12.25 -28.21
CA VAL A 102 12.99 12.35 -27.33
C VAL A 102 12.95 13.73 -26.69
N HIS A 103 12.92 13.77 -25.36
CA HIS A 103 12.99 15.01 -24.60
C HIS A 103 14.26 15.01 -23.75
N GLU A 104 15.21 15.88 -24.04
CA GLU A 104 16.36 16.13 -23.17
C GLU A 104 16.03 17.24 -22.19
N PHE A 105 16.29 17.01 -20.91
CA PHE A 105 16.18 17.99 -19.85
C PHE A 105 17.56 18.28 -19.27
N LEU A 106 17.88 19.56 -19.08
CA LEU A 106 18.97 19.99 -18.22
C LEU A 106 18.43 20.20 -16.81
N LEU A 107 18.99 19.47 -15.85
CA LEU A 107 18.57 19.52 -14.46
C LEU A 107 19.64 20.18 -13.57
N GLU A 108 19.19 20.81 -12.51
CA GLU A 108 19.99 21.22 -11.36
C GLU A 108 19.52 20.42 -10.14
N ASP A 109 20.46 19.77 -9.47
CA ASP A 109 20.28 19.28 -8.11
C ASP A 109 20.84 20.33 -7.13
N PRO A 110 19.98 21.10 -6.42
CA PRO A 110 20.44 22.16 -5.52
C PRO A 110 21.29 21.65 -4.35
N ARG A 111 21.28 20.34 -4.08
CA ARG A 111 22.03 19.70 -2.98
C ARG A 111 23.06 18.68 -3.48
N GLY A 112 23.24 18.56 -4.80
CA GLY A 112 24.06 17.51 -5.42
C GLY A 112 25.57 17.70 -5.33
N GLY A 113 26.05 18.66 -4.54
CA GLY A 113 27.48 19.01 -4.48
C GLY A 113 28.37 17.87 -4.00
N ASP A 114 27.83 17.04 -3.11
CA ASP A 114 28.55 15.90 -2.50
C ASP A 114 28.13 14.54 -3.08
N LEU A 115 27.19 14.51 -4.05
CA LEU A 115 26.67 13.27 -4.63
C LEU A 115 27.50 12.84 -5.84
N SER A 116 27.88 11.56 -5.86
CA SER A 116 28.51 10.95 -7.04
C SER A 116 27.45 10.62 -8.09
N PHE A 117 27.54 11.24 -9.27
CA PHE A 117 26.61 10.99 -10.38
C PHE A 117 26.53 9.50 -10.75
N ASP A 118 27.66 8.79 -10.75
CA ASP A 118 27.72 7.36 -11.08
C ASP A 118 26.90 6.51 -10.10
N THR A 119 26.74 6.96 -8.85
CA THR A 119 25.93 6.26 -7.84
C THR A 119 24.43 6.56 -7.96
N VAL A 120 24.07 7.68 -8.61
CA VAL A 120 22.68 8.17 -8.68
C VAL A 120 22.05 7.92 -10.05
N ARG A 121 22.86 7.82 -11.12
CA ARG A 121 22.40 7.69 -12.52
C ARG A 121 21.38 6.56 -12.68
N ASP A 122 21.78 5.33 -12.41
CA ASP A 122 20.93 4.16 -12.65
C ASP A 122 19.72 4.13 -11.68
N PRO A 123 19.86 4.44 -10.36
CA PRO A 123 18.71 4.59 -9.48
C PRO A 123 17.71 5.64 -9.92
N PHE A 124 18.17 6.80 -10.40
CA PHE A 124 17.30 7.87 -10.93
C PHE A 124 16.52 7.41 -12.16
N GLU A 125 17.19 6.80 -13.14
CA GLU A 125 16.55 6.27 -14.35
C GLU A 125 15.44 5.26 -14.01
N ALA A 126 15.78 4.30 -13.14
CA ALA A 126 14.84 3.27 -12.69
C ALA A 126 13.67 3.85 -11.90
N ALA A 127 13.91 4.86 -11.05
CA ALA A 127 12.87 5.51 -10.27
C ALA A 127 11.92 6.32 -11.15
N PHE A 128 12.44 7.08 -12.11
CA PHE A 128 11.60 7.84 -13.04
C PHE A 128 10.70 6.90 -13.85
N ALA A 129 11.27 5.82 -14.41
CA ALA A 129 10.51 4.80 -15.12
C ALA A 129 9.50 4.09 -14.20
N ALA A 130 9.82 3.85 -12.93
CA ALA A 130 8.90 3.25 -11.97
C ALA A 130 7.70 4.14 -11.66
N VAL A 131 7.92 5.45 -11.45
CA VAL A 131 6.83 6.43 -11.23
C VAL A 131 5.98 6.53 -12.48
N TRP A 132 6.61 6.67 -13.66
CA TRP A 132 5.91 6.80 -14.94
C TRP A 132 4.99 5.61 -15.23
N ASN A 133 5.47 4.39 -15.00
CA ASN A 133 4.69 3.17 -15.19
C ASN A 133 3.76 2.85 -14.00
N GLY A 134 3.60 3.75 -13.03
CA GLY A 134 2.69 3.58 -11.89
C GLY A 134 3.09 2.46 -10.91
N ARG A 135 4.36 2.06 -10.89
CA ARG A 135 4.91 1.04 -9.97
C ARG A 135 5.18 1.61 -8.57
N THR A 136 5.32 2.92 -8.45
CA THR A 136 5.50 3.67 -7.20
C THR A 136 4.82 5.04 -7.30
N GLU A 137 4.62 5.70 -6.17
CA GLU A 137 3.98 7.03 -6.14
C GLU A 137 4.96 8.17 -6.46
N SER A 138 4.43 9.28 -6.96
CA SER A 138 5.15 10.55 -7.06
C SER A 138 4.89 11.39 -5.81
N ASP A 139 5.88 11.47 -4.92
CA ASP A 139 5.91 12.35 -3.75
C ASP A 139 7.36 12.58 -3.27
N GLY A 140 7.54 13.40 -2.23
CA GLY A 140 8.85 13.82 -1.74
C GLY A 140 9.76 12.69 -1.24
N PHE A 141 9.25 11.47 -0.98
CA PHE A 141 10.10 10.31 -0.69
C PHE A 141 10.96 9.91 -1.90
N ASN A 142 10.57 10.25 -3.13
CA ASN A 142 11.37 9.98 -4.33
C ASN A 142 12.71 10.73 -4.31
N ARG A 143 12.81 11.83 -3.57
CA ARG A 143 14.08 12.53 -3.33
C ARG A 143 15.15 11.61 -2.72
N LEU A 144 14.75 10.61 -1.93
CA LEU A 144 15.70 9.68 -1.29
C LEU A 144 16.49 8.86 -2.30
N VAL A 145 15.96 8.63 -3.50
CA VAL A 145 16.69 7.95 -4.58
C VAL A 145 17.95 8.74 -4.94
N VAL A 146 17.83 10.06 -5.05
CA VAL A 146 18.95 10.95 -5.38
C VAL A 146 19.87 11.14 -4.18
N GLU A 147 19.31 11.44 -3.01
CA GLU A 147 20.09 11.75 -1.80
C GLU A 147 20.84 10.55 -1.24
N LEU A 148 20.27 9.35 -1.38
CA LEU A 148 20.85 8.13 -0.85
C LEU A 148 21.45 7.25 -1.95
N GLY A 149 21.22 7.49 -3.24
CA GLY A 149 21.65 6.56 -4.30
C GLY A 149 21.04 5.16 -4.11
N VAL A 150 19.82 5.09 -3.57
CA VAL A 150 19.08 3.84 -3.31
C VAL A 150 18.02 3.62 -4.38
N GLY A 151 17.55 2.38 -4.52
CA GLY A 151 16.52 2.07 -5.50
C GLY A 151 15.16 2.69 -5.14
N TRP A 152 14.28 2.82 -6.14
CA TRP A 152 12.91 3.31 -5.93
C TRP A 152 12.10 2.45 -4.95
N ARG A 153 12.44 1.15 -4.83
CA ARG A 153 11.81 0.26 -3.86
C ARG A 153 12.17 0.58 -2.42
N ASP A 154 13.40 1.02 -2.16
CA ASP A 154 13.82 1.45 -0.82
C ASP A 154 13.09 2.75 -0.43
N ALA A 155 12.94 3.68 -1.37
CA ALA A 155 12.09 4.85 -1.19
C ALA A 155 10.62 4.46 -0.92
N ALA A 156 10.08 3.48 -1.65
CA ALA A 156 8.73 2.96 -1.43
C ALA A 156 8.57 2.24 -0.08
N LEU A 157 9.60 1.56 0.42
CA LEU A 157 9.64 0.97 1.75
C LEU A 157 9.56 2.06 2.82
N ILE A 158 10.41 3.08 2.73
CA ILE A 158 10.40 4.21 3.67
C ILE A 158 9.04 4.93 3.62
N ARG A 159 8.46 5.15 2.43
CA ARG A 159 7.09 5.66 2.27
C ARG A 159 6.07 4.78 2.98
N THR A 160 6.17 3.45 2.85
CA THR A 160 5.26 2.50 3.52
C THR A 160 5.33 2.64 5.04
N LEU A 161 6.54 2.74 5.60
CA LEU A 161 6.76 2.94 7.04
C LEU A 161 6.16 4.29 7.50
N ALA A 162 6.43 5.37 6.76
CA ALA A 162 5.90 6.70 7.04
C ALA A 162 4.36 6.78 6.96
N ARG A 163 3.77 6.15 5.94
CA ARG A 163 2.31 6.05 5.76
C ARG A 163 1.65 5.30 6.91
N TYR A 164 2.24 4.19 7.36
CA TYR A 164 1.75 3.51 8.56
C TYR A 164 1.79 4.43 9.78
N ARG A 165 2.92 5.12 10.02
CA ARG A 165 3.06 6.06 11.14
C ARG A 165 2.03 7.18 11.09
N GLN A 166 1.80 7.77 9.91
CA GLN A 166 0.77 8.80 9.71
C GLN A 166 -0.63 8.31 10.15
N GLN A 167 -1.00 7.06 9.86
CA GLN A 167 -2.27 6.45 10.28
C GLN A 167 -2.37 6.20 11.80
N THR A 168 -1.24 6.17 12.52
CA THR A 168 -1.25 5.95 13.97
C THR A 168 -1.51 7.23 14.77
N GLY A 169 -1.45 8.38 14.11
CA GLY A 169 -1.57 9.71 14.72
C GLY A 169 -0.31 10.09 15.50
N LEU A 170 -0.20 11.38 15.86
CA LEU A 170 0.89 11.96 16.67
C LEU A 170 2.27 12.06 15.99
N ASP A 171 2.40 11.67 14.73
CA ASP A 171 3.63 11.80 13.96
C ASP A 171 3.77 13.18 13.29
N PRO A 172 5.01 13.65 13.05
CA PRO A 172 5.25 14.79 12.19
C PRO A 172 4.62 14.61 10.80
N SER A 173 4.32 15.71 10.13
CA SER A 173 3.74 15.68 8.78
C SER A 173 4.64 14.92 7.80
N GLN A 174 4.08 14.45 6.68
CA GLN A 174 4.85 13.79 5.63
C GLN A 174 6.06 14.64 5.19
N ALA A 175 5.86 15.94 4.98
CA ALA A 175 6.94 16.86 4.59
C ALA A 175 8.09 16.91 5.62
N VAL A 176 7.78 16.88 6.92
CA VAL A 176 8.80 16.87 7.98
C VAL A 176 9.53 15.52 8.03
N GLN A 177 8.83 14.41 7.76
CA GLN A 177 9.47 13.10 7.67
C GLN A 177 10.43 13.01 6.47
N GLU A 178 9.99 13.50 5.30
CA GLU A 178 10.81 13.60 4.08
C GLU A 178 12.05 14.47 4.32
N GLU A 179 11.87 15.63 4.96
CA GLU A 179 12.96 16.54 5.34
C GLU A 179 13.96 15.87 6.29
N ALA A 180 13.47 15.19 7.34
CA ALA A 180 14.33 14.50 8.30
C ALA A 180 15.17 13.39 7.63
N LEU A 181 14.56 12.58 6.75
CA LEU A 181 15.27 11.51 6.04
C LEU A 181 16.31 12.04 5.05
N ARG A 182 16.01 13.18 4.41
CA ARG A 182 16.91 13.89 3.50
C ARG A 182 18.09 14.53 4.24
N ASP A 183 17.83 15.18 5.37
CA ASP A 183 18.85 15.97 6.09
C ASP A 183 19.75 15.09 6.98
N TYR A 184 19.31 13.86 7.30
CA TYR A 184 20.10 12.87 8.05
C TYR A 184 20.28 11.57 7.25
N PRO A 185 20.99 11.60 6.11
CA PRO A 185 21.09 10.45 5.20
C PRO A 185 21.78 9.23 5.84
N ALA A 186 22.70 9.43 6.79
CA ALA A 186 23.32 8.35 7.54
C ALA A 186 22.27 7.55 8.35
N VAL A 187 21.33 8.25 9.00
CA VAL A 187 20.23 7.60 9.75
C VAL A 187 19.30 6.87 8.80
N ALA A 188 18.94 7.48 7.67
CA ALA A 188 18.08 6.86 6.67
C ALA A 188 18.68 5.56 6.10
N ARG A 189 19.97 5.56 5.77
CA ARG A 189 20.71 4.35 5.35
C ARG A 189 20.76 3.29 6.45
N ALA A 190 20.99 3.70 7.70
CA ALA A 190 21.02 2.77 8.82
C ALA A 190 19.64 2.13 9.07
N ILE A 191 18.53 2.85 8.88
CA ILE A 191 17.17 2.29 8.95
C ILE A 191 16.95 1.25 7.84
N LEU A 192 17.38 1.54 6.61
CA LEU A 192 17.30 0.58 5.50
C LEU A 192 18.17 -0.66 5.79
N ALA A 193 19.39 -0.48 6.29
CA ALA A 193 20.27 -1.57 6.69
C ALA A 193 19.69 -2.42 7.83
N LEU A 194 19.03 -1.79 8.81
CA LEU A 194 18.31 -2.48 9.88
C LEU A 194 17.17 -3.34 9.33
N PHE A 195 16.39 -2.79 8.39
CA PHE A 195 15.31 -3.54 7.73
C PHE A 195 15.88 -4.74 6.96
N ASP A 196 16.96 -4.53 6.22
CA ASP A 196 17.58 -5.56 5.40
C ASP A 196 18.19 -6.70 6.23
N ALA A 197 18.98 -6.37 7.25
CA ALA A 197 19.53 -7.34 8.20
C ALA A 197 18.43 -8.20 8.84
N LYS A 198 17.27 -7.59 9.08
CA LYS A 198 16.14 -8.25 9.72
C LYS A 198 15.36 -9.18 8.79
N PHE A 199 15.16 -8.78 7.53
CA PHE A 199 14.17 -9.42 6.67
C PHE A 199 14.69 -9.98 5.35
N SER A 200 15.91 -9.63 4.92
CA SER A 200 16.49 -10.14 3.67
C SER A 200 16.70 -11.66 3.75
N PRO A 201 16.03 -12.47 2.90
CA PRO A 201 16.22 -13.91 2.89
C PRO A 201 17.65 -14.32 2.48
N ASP A 202 18.33 -13.49 1.68
CA ASP A 202 19.66 -13.78 1.12
C ASP A 202 20.75 -13.90 2.18
N ALA A 203 20.57 -13.23 3.33
CA ALA A 203 21.47 -13.35 4.47
C ALA A 203 21.42 -14.75 5.14
N GLY A 204 20.39 -15.55 4.85
CA GLY A 204 20.18 -16.86 5.49
C GLY A 204 19.85 -16.78 6.98
N GLY A 205 19.76 -17.94 7.64
CA GLY A 205 19.48 -18.02 9.09
C GLY A 205 18.06 -17.61 9.52
N ASP A 206 17.74 -17.87 10.78
CA ASP A 206 16.48 -17.50 11.41
C ASP A 206 16.59 -16.17 12.18
N ALA A 207 15.50 -15.73 12.81
CA ALA A 207 15.49 -14.50 13.59
C ALA A 207 16.51 -14.50 14.75
N ALA A 208 16.72 -15.63 15.42
CA ALA A 208 17.65 -15.73 16.55
C ALA A 208 19.10 -15.49 16.10
N SER A 209 19.49 -16.04 14.94
CA SER A 209 20.84 -15.82 14.38
C SER A 209 21.12 -14.37 13.98
N ARG A 210 20.08 -13.56 13.77
CA ARG A 210 20.15 -12.16 13.31
C ARG A 210 20.08 -11.15 14.46
N GLU A 211 19.72 -11.60 15.67
CA GLU A 211 19.40 -10.73 16.79
C GLU A 211 20.57 -9.79 17.15
N ALA A 212 21.80 -10.32 17.22
CA ALA A 212 22.99 -9.52 17.51
C ALA A 212 23.20 -8.38 16.51
N THR A 213 23.19 -8.68 15.21
CA THR A 213 23.35 -7.67 14.15
C THR A 213 22.23 -6.62 14.17
N VAL A 214 21.00 -7.04 14.43
CA VAL A 214 19.84 -6.13 14.56
C VAL A 214 20.01 -5.23 15.79
N THR A 215 20.49 -5.74 16.91
CA THR A 215 20.79 -4.96 18.12
C THR A 215 21.92 -3.95 17.89
N ASP A 216 22.99 -4.35 17.20
CA ASP A 216 24.12 -3.47 16.88
C ASP A 216 23.68 -2.33 15.95
N LEU A 217 22.89 -2.62 14.91
CA LEU A 217 22.33 -1.60 14.00
C LEU A 217 21.36 -0.67 14.73
N ALA A 218 20.51 -1.19 15.62
CA ALA A 218 19.62 -0.36 16.43
C ALA A 218 20.40 0.58 17.36
N THR A 219 21.51 0.10 17.94
CA THR A 219 22.41 0.91 18.76
C THR A 219 23.09 1.99 17.92
N HIS A 220 23.62 1.62 16.76
CA HIS A 220 24.23 2.57 15.83
C HIS A 220 23.26 3.68 15.38
N ILE A 221 22.00 3.34 15.11
CA ILE A 221 20.96 4.35 14.82
C ILE A 221 20.77 5.29 16.01
N ASN A 222 20.72 4.78 17.24
CA ASN A 222 20.58 5.62 18.43
C ASN A 222 21.75 6.58 18.64
N ASP A 223 22.97 6.17 18.26
CA ASP A 223 24.16 7.04 18.29
C ASP A 223 24.05 8.14 17.24
N LEU A 224 23.68 7.81 16.00
CA LEU A 224 23.47 8.80 14.94
C LEU A 224 22.36 9.81 15.29
N LEU A 225 21.34 9.37 16.02
CA LEU A 225 20.25 10.25 16.48
C LEU A 225 20.73 11.32 17.47
N GLN A 226 21.89 11.16 18.13
CA GLN A 226 22.44 12.19 19.03
C GLN A 226 22.83 13.49 18.29
N ASP A 227 23.14 13.39 16.99
CA ASP A 227 23.50 14.54 16.16
C ASP A 227 22.27 15.25 15.54
N VAL A 228 21.06 14.74 15.79
CA VAL A 228 19.82 15.31 15.26
C VAL A 228 19.38 16.52 16.08
N LYS A 229 19.41 17.69 15.43
CA LYS A 229 19.18 18.99 16.10
C LYS A 229 17.70 19.32 16.32
N SER A 230 16.83 18.85 15.43
CA SER A 230 15.39 19.14 15.46
C SER A 230 14.65 18.02 16.19
N LEU A 231 13.84 18.39 17.19
CA LEU A 231 13.02 17.44 17.95
C LEU A 231 12.05 16.68 17.03
N ASP A 232 11.46 17.36 16.05
CA ASP A 232 10.54 16.71 15.12
C ASP A 232 11.28 15.74 14.17
N HIS A 233 12.53 16.06 13.79
CA HIS A 233 13.34 15.15 12.98
C HIS A 233 13.77 13.93 13.79
N ASP A 234 14.22 14.10 15.04
CA ASP A 234 14.56 12.98 15.94
C ASP A 234 13.34 12.08 16.11
N LYS A 235 12.19 12.68 16.42
CA LYS A 235 10.94 11.96 16.61
C LYS A 235 10.54 11.15 15.37
N ALA A 236 10.62 11.74 14.17
CA ALA A 236 10.34 11.03 12.92
C ALA A 236 11.27 9.83 12.72
N LEU A 237 12.58 10.05 12.76
CA LEU A 237 13.58 9.03 12.49
C LEU A 237 13.59 7.91 13.54
N ARG A 238 13.50 8.28 14.82
CA ARG A 238 13.42 7.34 15.96
C ARG A 238 12.22 6.43 15.84
N ARG A 239 11.05 6.97 15.48
CA ARG A 239 9.82 6.19 15.34
C ARG A 239 9.82 5.27 14.13
N LEU A 240 10.46 5.68 13.03
CA LEU A 240 10.69 4.79 11.88
C LEU A 240 11.62 3.63 12.28
N SER A 241 12.70 3.88 13.01
CA SER A 241 13.59 2.84 13.53
C SER A 241 12.86 1.86 14.47
N LEU A 242 12.10 2.39 15.44
CA LEU A 242 11.31 1.56 16.36
C LEU A 242 10.24 0.75 15.62
N LEU A 243 9.63 1.30 14.57
CA LEU A 243 8.70 0.57 13.72
C LEU A 243 9.38 -0.63 13.06
N VAL A 244 10.55 -0.46 12.44
CA VAL A 244 11.30 -1.59 11.85
C VAL A 244 11.60 -2.68 12.90
N GLN A 245 11.96 -2.28 14.13
CA GLN A 245 12.17 -3.21 15.23
C GLN A 245 10.89 -3.96 15.66
N ALA A 246 9.71 -3.33 15.57
CA ALA A 246 8.42 -3.95 15.91
C ALA A 246 7.80 -4.79 14.77
N ILE A 247 8.27 -4.65 13.52
CA ILE A 247 7.83 -5.50 12.40
C ILE A 247 8.28 -6.94 12.66
N LYS A 248 7.41 -7.90 12.35
CA LYS A 248 7.63 -9.34 12.53
C LYS A 248 7.78 -10.10 11.23
N ARG A 249 7.13 -9.63 10.16
CA ARG A 249 7.15 -10.23 8.82
C ARG A 249 6.92 -9.15 7.76
N THR A 250 7.45 -9.37 6.57
CA THR A 250 7.20 -8.52 5.41
C THR A 250 7.25 -9.34 4.12
N ASN A 251 6.51 -8.91 3.09
CA ASN A 251 6.57 -9.50 1.76
C ASN A 251 7.55 -8.75 0.83
N TYR A 252 8.32 -7.78 1.33
CA TYR A 252 9.17 -6.90 0.51
C TYR A 252 10.11 -7.65 -0.44
N TYR A 253 10.65 -8.79 0.02
CA TYR A 253 11.56 -9.66 -0.72
C TYR A 253 10.87 -10.78 -1.50
N GLN A 254 9.54 -10.86 -1.47
CA GLN A 254 8.82 -11.87 -2.24
C GLN A 254 8.76 -11.50 -3.71
N PRO A 255 9.14 -12.42 -4.61
CA PRO A 255 8.92 -12.22 -6.03
C PRO A 255 7.42 -12.32 -6.35
N GLY A 256 7.01 -11.56 -7.36
CA GLY A 256 5.74 -11.71 -8.04
C GLY A 256 5.77 -12.88 -9.04
N PRO A 257 4.64 -13.16 -9.71
CA PRO A 257 4.52 -14.27 -10.65
C PRO A 257 5.51 -14.22 -11.83
N ASP A 258 5.99 -13.03 -12.19
CA ASP A 258 6.96 -12.77 -13.25
C ASP A 258 8.42 -12.77 -12.76
N GLY A 259 8.65 -13.10 -11.50
CA GLY A 259 9.96 -13.04 -10.84
C GLY A 259 10.40 -11.63 -10.43
N GLN A 260 9.64 -10.59 -10.79
CA GLN A 260 9.93 -9.21 -10.38
C GLN A 260 9.40 -8.94 -8.97
N ALA A 261 9.86 -7.85 -8.35
CA ALA A 261 9.33 -7.48 -7.04
C ALA A 261 7.83 -7.13 -7.11
N LYS A 262 7.05 -7.59 -6.13
CA LYS A 262 5.61 -7.29 -6.04
C LYS A 262 5.34 -5.78 -6.03
N PRO A 263 4.28 -5.28 -6.68
CA PRO A 263 3.96 -3.85 -6.74
C PRO A 263 3.32 -3.29 -5.45
N TYR A 264 3.35 -4.06 -4.36
CA TYR A 264 2.82 -3.70 -3.05
C TYR A 264 3.72 -4.25 -1.95
N ILE A 265 3.74 -3.57 -0.80
CA ILE A 265 4.55 -3.89 0.38
C ILE A 265 3.60 -4.11 1.56
N SER A 266 3.80 -5.22 2.26
CA SER A 266 3.06 -5.60 3.46
C SER A 266 4.02 -5.71 4.63
N ILE A 267 3.64 -5.13 5.76
CA ILE A 267 4.40 -5.21 7.02
C ILE A 267 3.46 -5.68 8.13
N LYS A 268 3.88 -6.71 8.86
CA LYS A 268 3.16 -7.25 10.01
C LYS A 268 3.82 -6.75 11.28
N ILE A 269 3.10 -6.03 12.11
CA ILE A 269 3.63 -5.22 13.21
C ILE A 269 3.11 -5.76 14.54
N ALA A 270 4.01 -5.89 15.51
CA ALA A 270 3.66 -6.14 16.90
C ALA A 270 3.39 -4.82 17.63
N SER A 271 2.18 -4.27 17.49
CA SER A 271 1.85 -2.92 17.99
C SER A 271 2.07 -2.72 19.49
N ARG A 272 2.05 -3.79 20.29
CA ARG A 272 2.34 -3.72 21.73
C ARG A 272 3.79 -3.37 22.05
N GLU A 273 4.72 -3.60 21.11
CA GLU A 273 6.14 -3.27 21.23
C GLU A 273 6.44 -1.80 20.89
N LEU A 274 5.46 -1.08 20.32
CA LEU A 274 5.59 0.35 20.04
C LEU A 274 4.97 1.15 21.18
N ASP A 275 5.81 1.65 22.08
CA ASP A 275 5.39 2.36 23.29
C ASP A 275 4.55 3.60 23.02
N ASP A 276 4.86 4.31 21.95
CA ASP A 276 4.25 5.58 21.57
C ASP A 276 2.92 5.45 20.83
N LEU A 277 2.49 4.23 20.48
CA LEU A 277 1.18 4.03 19.86
C LEU A 277 0.03 4.33 20.84
N PRO A 278 -1.04 5.03 20.38
CA PRO A 278 -2.23 5.23 21.20
C PRO A 278 -2.89 3.91 21.62
N LYS A 279 -3.44 3.88 22.84
CA LYS A 279 -4.27 2.76 23.30
C LYS A 279 -5.64 2.76 22.59
N PRO A 280 -6.26 1.58 22.34
CA PRO A 280 -5.75 0.24 22.62
C PRO A 280 -4.79 -0.26 21.53
N LYS A 281 -3.71 -0.94 21.93
CA LYS A 281 -2.70 -1.49 21.01
C LYS A 281 -3.09 -2.91 20.56
N PRO A 282 -3.31 -3.16 19.26
CA PRO A 282 -3.56 -4.50 18.74
C PRO A 282 -2.44 -5.47 19.10
N PHE A 283 -2.75 -6.77 19.16
CA PHE A 283 -1.74 -7.82 19.24
C PHE A 283 -0.87 -7.82 17.99
N ARG A 284 -1.52 -7.73 16.81
CA ARG A 284 -0.88 -7.59 15.51
C ARG A 284 -1.64 -6.63 14.61
N GLU A 285 -0.90 -5.92 13.78
CA GLU A 285 -1.41 -5.16 12.65
C GLU A 285 -0.74 -5.66 11.38
N ILE A 286 -1.47 -5.82 10.29
CA ILE A 286 -0.87 -5.97 8.97
C ILE A 286 -1.24 -4.73 8.18
N PHE A 287 -0.23 -3.95 7.78
CA PHE A 287 -0.38 -2.79 6.94
C PHE A 287 0.07 -3.14 5.52
N VAL A 288 -0.74 -2.81 4.52
CA VAL A 288 -0.44 -3.05 3.11
C VAL A 288 -0.47 -1.70 2.39
N TRP A 289 0.60 -1.41 1.67
CA TRP A 289 0.75 -0.25 0.80
C TRP A 289 0.97 -0.70 -0.63
N ALA A 290 0.30 -0.04 -1.57
CA ALA A 290 0.55 -0.11 -3.01
C ALA A 290 0.25 1.28 -3.60
N PRO A 291 0.66 1.60 -4.84
CA PRO A 291 0.30 2.87 -5.48
C PRO A 291 -1.20 3.14 -5.55
N TRP A 292 -2.03 2.09 -5.51
CA TRP A 292 -3.49 2.19 -5.61
C TRP A 292 -4.28 1.82 -4.36
N VAL A 293 -3.66 1.25 -3.33
CA VAL A 293 -4.37 0.89 -2.10
C VAL A 293 -3.49 1.10 -0.88
N GLU A 294 -4.11 1.55 0.20
CA GLU A 294 -3.57 1.41 1.55
C GLU A 294 -4.60 0.69 2.40
N GLY A 295 -4.16 -0.17 3.30
CA GLY A 295 -5.07 -0.89 4.17
C GLY A 295 -4.41 -1.43 5.42
N VAL A 296 -5.23 -1.62 6.45
CA VAL A 296 -4.77 -2.17 7.73
C VAL A 296 -5.73 -3.24 8.23
N HIS A 297 -5.18 -4.33 8.76
CA HIS A 297 -5.94 -5.36 9.49
C HIS A 297 -5.42 -5.46 10.92
N LEU A 298 -6.30 -5.23 11.90
CA LEU A 298 -6.00 -5.20 13.32
C LEU A 298 -6.52 -6.48 13.99
N ARG A 299 -5.67 -7.20 14.72
CA ARG A 299 -6.05 -8.36 15.55
C ARG A 299 -5.65 -8.14 17.00
N PHE A 300 -6.49 -8.53 17.94
CA PHE A 300 -6.21 -8.41 19.39
C PHE A 300 -5.81 -9.72 20.09
N GLY A 301 -5.66 -10.79 19.32
CA GLY A 301 -5.13 -12.08 19.74
C GLY A 301 -4.81 -12.96 18.54
N PRO A 302 -4.27 -14.17 18.79
CA PRO A 302 -3.79 -15.07 17.74
C PRO A 302 -4.94 -15.63 16.88
N VAL A 303 -6.09 -15.92 17.49
CA VAL A 303 -7.31 -16.34 16.78
C VAL A 303 -8.31 -15.21 16.86
N ALA A 304 -8.53 -14.52 15.75
CA ALA A 304 -9.39 -13.34 15.69
C ALA A 304 -10.19 -13.28 14.39
N ARG A 305 -11.43 -12.76 14.47
CA ARG A 305 -12.34 -12.63 13.31
C ARG A 305 -12.98 -11.26 13.25
N GLY A 306 -13.16 -10.76 12.03
CA GLY A 306 -13.90 -9.53 11.78
C GLY A 306 -13.91 -9.09 10.32
N GLY A 307 -14.79 -8.12 10.05
CA GLY A 307 -15.04 -7.63 8.71
C GLY A 307 -13.96 -6.71 8.15
N LEU A 308 -13.85 -6.67 6.81
CA LEU A 308 -13.00 -5.74 6.07
C LEU A 308 -13.85 -4.62 5.46
N ARG A 309 -13.60 -3.38 5.86
CA ARG A 309 -14.34 -2.21 5.42
C ARG A 309 -13.67 -1.50 4.25
N TRP A 310 -14.46 -1.15 3.24
CA TRP A 310 -14.02 -0.14 2.27
C TRP A 310 -14.18 1.24 2.92
N SER A 311 -13.06 1.92 3.18
CA SER A 311 -13.02 3.27 3.73
C SER A 311 -12.86 4.32 2.62
N ASP A 312 -13.53 5.45 2.81
CA ASP A 312 -13.34 6.68 2.05
C ASP A 312 -12.39 7.67 2.77
N ARG A 313 -11.89 7.31 3.95
CA ARG A 313 -11.03 8.13 4.80
C ARG A 313 -9.57 7.91 4.45
N ARG A 314 -8.95 8.89 3.78
CA ARG A 314 -7.52 8.83 3.43
C ARG A 314 -6.63 8.87 4.67
N ASP A 315 -6.83 9.86 5.55
CA ASP A 315 -5.82 10.23 6.55
C ASP A 315 -5.95 9.46 7.88
N ASP A 316 -7.08 8.79 8.13
CA ASP A 316 -7.34 8.15 9.42
C ASP A 316 -8.24 6.90 9.37
N PHE A 317 -8.22 6.13 8.26
CA PHE A 317 -8.93 4.86 8.18
C PHE A 317 -8.50 3.87 9.27
N ARG A 318 -7.24 3.92 9.76
CA ARG A 318 -6.83 3.08 10.89
C ARG A 318 -7.60 3.41 12.17
N THR A 319 -7.87 4.70 12.41
CA THR A 319 -8.67 5.14 13.57
C THR A 319 -10.12 4.69 13.44
N GLU A 320 -10.69 4.74 12.22
CA GLU A 320 -12.00 4.17 11.92
C GLU A 320 -12.04 2.66 12.24
N VAL A 321 -11.09 1.90 11.71
CA VAL A 321 -10.99 0.45 11.92
C VAL A 321 -10.82 0.14 13.41
N LEU A 322 -9.96 0.88 14.13
CA LEU A 322 -9.76 0.70 15.57
C LEU A 322 -11.03 0.96 16.38
N GLY A 323 -11.81 1.99 16.01
CA GLY A 323 -13.12 2.26 16.60
C GLY A 323 -14.09 1.10 16.42
N LEU A 324 -14.09 0.47 15.23
CA LEU A 324 -14.92 -0.69 14.94
C LEU A 324 -14.47 -1.95 15.69
N VAL A 325 -13.15 -2.16 15.89
CA VAL A 325 -12.67 -3.30 16.68
C VAL A 325 -13.12 -3.22 18.13
N LYS A 326 -13.14 -2.02 18.74
CA LYS A 326 -13.62 -1.86 20.12
C LYS A 326 -15.05 -2.38 20.29
N ALA A 327 -15.93 -2.04 19.36
CA ALA A 327 -17.29 -2.57 19.34
C ALA A 327 -17.31 -4.10 19.13
N GLN A 328 -16.44 -4.62 18.24
CA GLN A 328 -16.34 -6.05 17.98
C GLN A 328 -15.81 -6.84 19.19
N GLN A 329 -14.89 -6.27 19.99
CA GLN A 329 -14.39 -6.90 21.21
C GLN A 329 -15.49 -7.08 22.25
N VAL A 330 -16.34 -6.06 22.44
CA VAL A 330 -17.51 -6.17 23.31
C VAL A 330 -18.48 -7.23 22.78
N LYS A 331 -18.70 -7.26 21.46
CA LYS A 331 -19.56 -8.26 20.80
C LYS A 331 -19.04 -9.69 20.95
N ASN A 332 -17.73 -9.89 20.84
CA ASN A 332 -17.09 -11.21 20.93
C ASN A 332 -16.74 -11.63 22.36
N ALA A 333 -17.04 -10.83 23.40
CA ALA A 333 -16.69 -11.15 24.79
C ALA A 333 -17.28 -12.50 25.28
N VAL A 334 -18.31 -13.01 24.60
CA VAL A 334 -18.99 -14.27 24.91
C VAL A 334 -18.64 -15.40 23.92
N ILE A 335 -17.75 -15.16 22.94
CA ILE A 335 -17.41 -16.11 21.86
C ILE A 335 -15.88 -16.23 21.72
N VAL A 336 -15.35 -17.45 21.60
CA VAL A 336 -14.01 -17.69 21.02
C VAL A 336 -14.19 -17.62 19.50
N PRO A 337 -13.72 -16.58 18.78
CA PRO A 337 -12.45 -15.87 18.97
C PRO A 337 -12.55 -14.37 19.31
N VAL A 338 -11.43 -13.77 19.72
CA VAL A 338 -11.33 -12.32 19.98
C VAL A 338 -11.57 -11.48 18.71
N GLY A 339 -11.82 -10.18 18.86
CA GLY A 339 -12.13 -9.30 17.73
C GLY A 339 -10.93 -9.00 16.81
N SER A 340 -11.15 -9.08 15.50
CA SER A 340 -10.35 -8.38 14.49
C SER A 340 -11.20 -7.39 13.70
N LYS A 341 -10.55 -6.53 12.92
CA LYS A 341 -11.20 -5.72 11.89
C LYS A 341 -10.13 -5.26 10.92
N GLY A 342 -10.49 -5.10 9.66
CA GLY A 342 -9.64 -4.40 8.71
C GLY A 342 -10.39 -3.34 7.93
N GLY A 343 -9.63 -2.52 7.23
CA GLY A 343 -10.15 -1.57 6.28
C GLY A 343 -9.11 -1.21 5.25
N PHE A 344 -9.56 -0.86 4.05
CA PHE A 344 -8.72 -0.45 2.94
C PHE A 344 -9.30 0.80 2.26
N PHE A 345 -8.39 1.59 1.69
CA PHE A 345 -8.66 2.85 1.01
C PHE A 345 -8.15 2.74 -0.44
N PRO A 346 -9.05 2.67 -1.44
CA PRO A 346 -8.67 2.71 -2.86
C PRO A 346 -8.26 4.13 -3.26
N LYS A 347 -6.96 4.33 -3.49
CA LYS A 347 -6.37 5.67 -3.67
C LYS A 347 -6.80 6.35 -4.96
N HIS A 348 -7.05 5.58 -6.02
CA HIS A 348 -7.40 6.15 -7.32
C HIS A 348 -8.90 6.41 -7.50
N LEU A 349 -9.74 6.00 -6.55
CA LEU A 349 -11.19 6.12 -6.67
C LEU A 349 -11.64 7.57 -6.87
N GLN A 350 -11.10 8.52 -6.10
CA GLN A 350 -11.47 9.93 -6.24
C GLN A 350 -11.09 10.50 -7.62
N ALA A 351 -9.95 10.09 -8.17
CA ALA A 351 -9.51 10.52 -9.49
C ALA A 351 -10.44 9.97 -10.58
N ILE A 352 -10.84 8.69 -10.49
CA ILE A 352 -11.82 8.07 -11.38
C ILE A 352 -13.16 8.81 -11.34
N VAL A 353 -13.66 9.12 -10.14
CA VAL A 353 -14.92 9.86 -9.97
C VAL A 353 -14.83 11.26 -10.60
N ARG A 354 -13.73 11.99 -10.37
CA ARG A 354 -13.51 13.33 -10.95
C ARG A 354 -13.40 13.32 -12.48
N ALA A 355 -12.87 12.24 -13.05
CA ALA A 355 -12.81 12.04 -14.49
C ALA A 355 -14.15 11.60 -15.11
N GLY A 356 -15.23 11.50 -14.32
CA GLY A 356 -16.55 11.08 -14.80
C GLY A 356 -16.69 9.56 -14.95
N GLY A 357 -15.85 8.77 -14.28
CA GLY A 357 -15.91 7.31 -14.31
C GLY A 357 -17.24 6.77 -13.78
N ASP A 358 -17.81 5.81 -14.49
CA ASP A 358 -19.07 5.18 -14.16
C ASP A 358 -18.97 4.28 -12.91
N ARG A 359 -20.11 3.70 -12.52
CA ARG A 359 -20.20 2.81 -11.36
C ARG A 359 -19.33 1.56 -11.53
N ASP A 360 -19.18 1.06 -12.75
CA ASP A 360 -18.41 -0.13 -13.05
C ASP A 360 -16.91 0.14 -12.91
N ALA A 361 -16.41 1.28 -13.38
CA ALA A 361 -15.03 1.71 -13.18
C ALA A 361 -14.69 1.90 -11.70
N GLN A 362 -15.60 2.52 -10.93
CA GLN A 362 -15.43 2.68 -9.48
C GLN A 362 -15.38 1.34 -8.75
N GLN A 363 -16.27 0.41 -9.13
CA GLN A 363 -16.32 -0.92 -8.55
C GLN A 363 -15.09 -1.76 -8.94
N ALA A 364 -14.61 -1.66 -10.17
CA ALA A 364 -13.40 -2.32 -10.63
C ALA A 364 -12.17 -1.87 -9.82
N GLU A 365 -12.04 -0.57 -9.53
CA GLU A 365 -10.95 -0.05 -8.69
C GLU A 365 -11.03 -0.57 -7.26
N ALA A 366 -12.23 -0.59 -6.67
CA ALA A 366 -12.43 -1.13 -5.33
C ALA A 366 -12.08 -2.62 -5.26
N ILE A 367 -12.45 -3.40 -6.28
CA ILE A 367 -12.11 -4.83 -6.37
C ILE A 367 -10.59 -5.01 -6.52
N ARG A 368 -9.92 -4.19 -7.34
CA ARG A 368 -8.46 -4.23 -7.51
C ARG A 368 -7.74 -3.95 -6.20
N ALA A 369 -8.15 -2.89 -5.50
CA ALA A 369 -7.63 -2.53 -4.18
C ALA A 369 -7.87 -3.64 -3.16
N TYR A 370 -9.08 -4.20 -3.12
CA TYR A 370 -9.45 -5.28 -2.20
C TYR A 370 -8.62 -6.55 -2.42
N LYS A 371 -8.46 -7.00 -3.67
CA LYS A 371 -7.64 -8.16 -4.02
C LYS A 371 -6.19 -7.98 -3.61
N THR A 372 -5.63 -6.79 -3.84
CA THR A 372 -4.25 -6.47 -3.46
C THR A 372 -4.09 -6.47 -1.93
N PHE A 373 -5.05 -5.88 -1.22
CA PHE A 373 -5.05 -5.89 0.24
C PHE A 373 -5.07 -7.32 0.80
N LEU A 374 -5.98 -8.17 0.33
CA LEU A 374 -6.06 -9.58 0.74
C LEU A 374 -4.78 -10.37 0.42
N SER A 375 -4.22 -10.16 -0.78
CA SER A 375 -2.95 -10.78 -1.19
C SER A 375 -1.82 -10.39 -0.24
N GLY A 376 -1.74 -9.11 0.15
CA GLY A 376 -0.78 -8.62 1.13
C GLY A 376 -0.97 -9.22 2.54
N LEU A 377 -2.21 -9.47 2.96
CA LEU A 377 -2.47 -10.17 4.24
C LEU A 377 -1.97 -11.63 4.20
N LEU A 378 -2.25 -12.34 3.09
CA LEU A 378 -1.88 -13.74 2.92
C LEU A 378 -0.37 -13.92 2.73
N ASP A 379 0.30 -12.97 2.06
CA ASP A 379 1.75 -13.00 1.84
C ASP A 379 2.57 -13.09 3.16
N VAL A 380 2.01 -12.65 4.29
CA VAL A 380 2.69 -12.63 5.60
C VAL A 380 2.01 -13.52 6.66
N THR A 381 1.10 -14.39 6.25
CA THR A 381 0.34 -15.30 7.12
C THR A 381 0.73 -16.76 6.82
N ASP A 382 1.02 -17.56 7.85
CA ASP A 382 1.35 -18.97 7.61
C ASP A 382 0.14 -19.74 7.05
N ASN A 383 0.39 -20.86 6.40
CA ASN A 383 -0.64 -21.77 5.92
C ASN A 383 -0.61 -23.08 6.74
N ILE A 384 -1.60 -23.96 6.55
CA ILE A 384 -1.63 -25.31 7.15
C ILE A 384 -1.71 -26.34 6.01
N ALA A 385 -0.74 -27.24 5.95
CA ALA A 385 -0.73 -28.35 5.00
C ALA A 385 -1.78 -29.41 5.36
N ARG A 386 -2.08 -30.32 4.42
CA ARG A 386 -3.10 -31.37 4.61
C ARG A 386 -2.80 -32.33 5.76
N ASP A 387 -1.53 -32.46 6.14
CA ASP A 387 -1.08 -33.27 7.28
C ASP A 387 -1.13 -32.50 8.62
N GLY A 388 -1.56 -31.24 8.60
CA GLY A 388 -1.64 -30.37 9.77
C GLY A 388 -0.37 -29.56 10.06
N ALA A 389 0.69 -29.70 9.26
CA ALA A 389 1.93 -28.95 9.46
C ALA A 389 1.76 -27.47 9.07
N VAL A 390 2.34 -26.57 9.86
CA VAL A 390 2.37 -25.13 9.52
C VAL A 390 3.40 -24.90 8.41
N VAL A 391 2.95 -24.24 7.34
CA VAL A 391 3.78 -23.89 6.17
C VAL A 391 4.00 -22.37 6.16
N PRO A 392 5.22 -21.87 6.37
CA PRO A 392 5.49 -20.45 6.31
C PRO A 392 5.41 -19.90 4.88
N PRO A 393 5.11 -18.59 4.69
CA PRO A 393 5.19 -17.96 3.39
C PRO A 393 6.61 -18.01 2.82
N ALA A 394 6.72 -18.15 1.49
CA ALA A 394 8.00 -18.13 0.79
C ALA A 394 8.71 -16.78 0.98
N ALA A 395 10.05 -16.81 1.06
CA ALA A 395 10.89 -15.60 1.16
C ALA A 395 10.49 -14.64 2.32
N VAL A 396 10.06 -15.19 3.47
CA VAL A 396 9.76 -14.42 4.68
C VAL A 396 10.59 -14.91 5.86
N VAL A 397 11.38 -14.01 6.43
CA VAL A 397 12.03 -14.22 7.73
C VAL A 397 11.01 -13.95 8.85
N ARG A 398 10.79 -14.93 9.73
CA ARG A 398 9.77 -14.87 10.79
C ARG A 398 10.41 -14.49 12.13
N TRP A 399 10.02 -13.34 12.67
CA TRP A 399 10.43 -12.85 14.01
C TRP A 399 9.40 -13.12 15.11
N GLU A 400 8.53 -14.09 14.85
CA GLU A 400 7.49 -14.56 15.76
C GLU A 400 7.21 -16.04 15.46
N GLY A 401 6.46 -16.70 16.36
CA GLY A 401 6.02 -18.07 16.15
C GLY A 401 4.99 -18.22 15.02
N ASP A 402 4.42 -19.41 14.94
CA ASP A 402 3.40 -19.74 13.95
C ASP A 402 2.14 -18.89 14.12
N ASP A 403 1.61 -18.43 13.00
CA ASP A 403 0.42 -17.61 12.91
C ASP A 403 -0.36 -17.90 11.63
N PRO A 404 -1.01 -19.08 11.55
CA PRO A 404 -1.73 -19.52 10.36
C PRO A 404 -3.18 -19.03 10.30
N TYR A 405 -3.67 -18.35 11.34
CA TYR A 405 -5.09 -18.03 11.47
C TYR A 405 -5.40 -16.62 10.95
N LEU A 406 -6.04 -16.56 9.77
CA LEU A 406 -6.57 -15.34 9.18
C LEU A 406 -7.96 -15.63 8.61
N VAL A 407 -8.98 -15.01 9.21
CA VAL A 407 -10.37 -15.07 8.74
C VAL A 407 -10.88 -13.67 8.54
N VAL A 408 -11.53 -13.43 7.41
CA VAL A 408 -12.12 -12.16 7.04
C VAL A 408 -13.65 -12.29 6.95
N ALA A 409 -14.35 -11.17 7.02
CA ALA A 409 -15.79 -11.14 6.78
C ALA A 409 -16.14 -9.90 5.97
N ALA A 410 -17.34 -9.89 5.40
CA ALA A 410 -17.89 -8.70 4.78
C ALA A 410 -18.18 -7.59 5.82
N ASP A 411 -18.08 -6.34 5.39
CA ASP A 411 -18.49 -5.13 6.10
C ASP A 411 -19.08 -4.10 5.11
N LYS A 412 -19.24 -2.85 5.52
CA LYS A 412 -19.67 -1.75 4.67
C LYS A 412 -18.76 -1.65 3.44
N GLY A 413 -19.40 -1.62 2.27
CA GLY A 413 -18.75 -1.55 0.96
C GLY A 413 -18.19 -2.88 0.43
N THR A 414 -18.22 -3.96 1.22
CA THR A 414 -17.69 -5.28 0.82
C THR A 414 -18.71 -6.41 0.94
N ALA A 415 -20.00 -6.08 1.07
CA ALA A 415 -21.09 -7.04 1.26
C ALA A 415 -21.08 -8.19 0.23
N THR A 416 -20.79 -7.89 -1.04
CA THR A 416 -20.75 -8.87 -2.14
C THR A 416 -19.35 -9.43 -2.41
N PHE A 417 -18.34 -9.06 -1.61
CA PHE A 417 -16.93 -9.38 -1.90
C PHE A 417 -16.46 -10.69 -1.28
N SER A 418 -17.32 -11.42 -0.56
CA SER A 418 -16.95 -12.70 0.08
C SER A 418 -16.43 -13.73 -0.93
N ASP A 419 -17.09 -13.84 -2.09
CA ASP A 419 -16.65 -14.75 -3.16
C ASP A 419 -15.30 -14.34 -3.76
N ILE A 420 -15.04 -13.02 -3.84
CA ILE A 420 -13.74 -12.49 -4.28
C ILE A 420 -12.65 -12.88 -3.26
N ALA A 421 -12.95 -12.76 -1.97
CA ALA A 421 -12.01 -13.09 -0.91
C ALA A 421 -11.67 -14.58 -0.87
N ASN A 422 -12.67 -15.45 -0.99
CA ASN A 422 -12.48 -16.89 -1.08
C ASN A 422 -11.73 -17.27 -2.37
N GLY A 423 -11.99 -16.59 -3.50
CA GLY A 423 -11.21 -16.79 -4.73
C GLY A 423 -9.73 -16.44 -4.58
N VAL A 424 -9.40 -15.35 -3.87
CA VAL A 424 -8.01 -14.99 -3.55
C VAL A 424 -7.39 -16.04 -2.62
N SER A 425 -8.08 -16.42 -1.54
CA SER A 425 -7.65 -17.48 -0.61
C SER A 425 -7.32 -18.80 -1.34
N ALA A 426 -8.21 -19.22 -2.24
CA ALA A 426 -8.03 -20.42 -3.06
C ALA A 426 -6.80 -20.33 -3.97
N SER A 427 -6.51 -19.16 -4.56
CA SER A 427 -5.31 -18.96 -5.38
C SER A 427 -3.99 -19.09 -4.61
N TYR A 428 -4.04 -18.88 -3.28
CA TYR A 428 -2.93 -19.11 -2.35
C TYR A 428 -2.90 -20.55 -1.81
N GLY A 429 -3.89 -21.38 -2.12
CA GLY A 429 -4.06 -22.70 -1.51
C GLY A 429 -4.21 -22.61 0.01
N PHE A 430 -4.82 -21.53 0.51
CA PHE A 430 -4.92 -21.28 1.95
C PHE A 430 -5.91 -22.27 2.60
N TRP A 431 -5.50 -22.84 3.73
CA TRP A 431 -6.13 -24.02 4.36
C TRP A 431 -7.60 -23.86 4.75
N LEU A 432 -8.06 -22.62 4.95
CA LEU A 432 -9.45 -22.32 5.29
C LEU A 432 -10.40 -22.39 4.09
N ASP A 433 -9.89 -22.42 2.86
CA ASP A 433 -10.68 -22.51 1.62
C ASP A 433 -11.89 -21.54 1.62
N ASP A 434 -13.12 -22.06 1.54
CA ASP A 434 -14.38 -21.30 1.55
C ASP A 434 -14.76 -20.74 2.93
N ALA A 435 -14.10 -21.18 4.00
CA ALA A 435 -14.24 -20.65 5.36
C ALA A 435 -13.34 -19.43 5.62
N PHE A 436 -12.49 -19.03 4.67
CA PHE A 436 -11.64 -17.84 4.80
C PHE A 436 -12.46 -16.56 4.96
N ALA A 437 -13.47 -16.38 4.09
CA ALA A 437 -14.40 -15.27 4.13
C ALA A 437 -15.80 -15.78 4.44
N SER A 438 -16.34 -15.39 5.59
CA SER A 438 -17.72 -15.77 5.94
C SER A 438 -18.75 -14.96 5.15
N GLY A 439 -19.64 -15.65 4.43
CA GLY A 439 -20.66 -15.06 3.55
C GLY A 439 -20.52 -15.59 2.12
N GLY A 440 -21.18 -14.95 1.15
CA GLY A 440 -21.05 -15.32 -0.27
C GLY A 440 -22.02 -16.40 -0.75
N SER A 441 -21.78 -16.91 -1.95
CA SER A 441 -22.69 -17.84 -2.65
C SER A 441 -22.72 -19.26 -2.04
N VAL A 442 -21.68 -19.64 -1.30
CA VAL A 442 -21.54 -20.96 -0.67
C VAL A 442 -21.90 -20.93 0.84
N GLY A 443 -21.92 -19.74 1.45
CA GLY A 443 -22.21 -19.53 2.87
C GLY A 443 -23.66 -19.13 3.17
N TYR A 444 -24.00 -19.02 4.46
CA TYR A 444 -25.28 -18.46 4.89
C TYR A 444 -25.29 -16.94 4.69
N ASP A 445 -26.18 -16.44 3.82
CA ASP A 445 -26.43 -15.01 3.73
C ASP A 445 -27.13 -14.53 5.01
N HIS A 446 -26.34 -13.91 5.89
CA HIS A 446 -26.79 -13.44 7.19
C HIS A 446 -27.91 -12.40 7.10
N LYS A 447 -27.96 -11.61 6.01
CA LYS A 447 -29.00 -10.60 5.78
C LYS A 447 -30.28 -11.27 5.29
N VAL A 448 -30.20 -12.18 4.32
CA VAL A 448 -31.36 -12.94 3.82
C VAL A 448 -31.98 -13.80 4.92
N MET A 449 -31.16 -14.42 5.75
CA MET A 449 -31.63 -15.24 6.87
C MET A 449 -32.08 -14.42 8.09
N GLY A 450 -31.73 -13.14 8.14
CA GLY A 450 -32.00 -12.25 9.24
C GLY A 450 -31.31 -12.65 10.54
N ILE A 451 -30.07 -13.16 10.47
CA ILE A 451 -29.38 -13.75 11.62
C ILE A 451 -29.18 -12.70 12.71
N THR A 452 -28.75 -11.48 12.34
CA THR A 452 -28.53 -10.41 13.33
C THR A 452 -29.85 -9.97 13.94
N ALA A 453 -30.89 -9.80 13.12
CA ALA A 453 -32.22 -9.43 13.59
C ALA A 453 -32.78 -10.48 14.56
N ARG A 454 -32.70 -11.77 14.21
CA ARG A 454 -33.15 -12.87 15.08
C ARG A 454 -32.41 -12.89 16.41
N GLY A 455 -31.09 -12.78 16.38
CA GLY A 455 -30.28 -12.74 17.59
C GLY A 455 -30.61 -11.55 18.49
N ALA A 456 -30.72 -10.36 17.91
CA ALA A 456 -31.16 -9.16 18.63
C ALA A 456 -32.58 -9.33 19.20
N TRP A 457 -33.49 -9.95 18.45
CA TRP A 457 -34.86 -10.17 18.86
C TRP A 457 -35.01 -11.11 20.05
N GLU A 458 -34.16 -12.13 20.18
CA GLU A 458 -34.13 -12.96 21.38
C GLU A 458 -33.80 -12.13 22.64
N ALA A 459 -32.88 -11.16 22.53
CA ALA A 459 -32.59 -10.24 23.63
C ALA A 459 -33.78 -9.32 23.94
N VAL A 460 -34.47 -8.81 22.91
CA VAL A 460 -35.69 -8.00 23.08
C VAL A 460 -36.80 -8.81 23.76
N LYS A 461 -37.07 -10.04 23.30
CA LYS A 461 -38.04 -10.95 23.94
C LYS A 461 -37.71 -11.20 25.40
N ARG A 462 -36.44 -11.45 25.71
CA ARG A 462 -36.00 -11.65 27.09
C ARG A 462 -36.25 -10.42 27.95
N HIS A 463 -35.87 -9.24 27.48
CA HIS A 463 -36.04 -7.99 28.22
C HIS A 463 -37.51 -7.72 28.55
N PHE A 464 -38.41 -7.80 27.57
CA PHE A 464 -39.84 -7.63 27.80
C PHE A 464 -40.44 -8.73 28.70
N ARG A 465 -39.94 -9.97 28.60
CA ARG A 465 -40.36 -11.05 29.50
C ARG A 465 -39.96 -10.78 30.95
N GLU A 466 -38.82 -10.16 31.19
CA GLU A 466 -38.38 -9.72 32.53
C GLU A 466 -39.29 -8.60 33.08
N GLU A 467 -39.90 -7.80 32.21
CA GLU A 467 -40.94 -6.81 32.54
C GLU A 467 -42.37 -7.39 32.57
N GLY A 468 -42.52 -8.70 32.36
CA GLY A 468 -43.81 -9.39 32.39
C GLY A 468 -44.69 -9.19 31.16
N LYS A 469 -44.12 -8.78 30.02
CA LYS A 469 -44.84 -8.55 28.75
C LYS A 469 -44.41 -9.54 27.67
N ASP A 470 -45.37 -10.19 27.03
CA ASP A 470 -45.11 -11.07 25.88
C ASP A 470 -45.30 -10.32 24.55
N ILE A 471 -44.21 -9.79 24.01
CA ILE A 471 -44.20 -9.08 22.72
C ILE A 471 -44.49 -9.96 21.50
N GLN A 472 -44.72 -11.27 21.66
CA GLN A 472 -45.19 -12.13 20.57
C GLN A 472 -46.72 -12.14 20.45
N SER A 473 -47.44 -11.80 21.53
CA SER A 473 -48.91 -11.82 21.57
C SER A 473 -49.52 -10.45 21.94
N GLU A 474 -48.78 -9.61 22.65
CA GLU A 474 -49.22 -8.31 23.13
C GLU A 474 -48.68 -7.16 22.29
N PRO A 475 -49.51 -6.20 21.86
CA PRO A 475 -49.05 -5.08 21.06
C PRO A 475 -48.05 -4.15 21.76
N PHE A 476 -47.08 -3.65 21.01
CA PHE A 476 -46.06 -2.71 21.49
C PHE A 476 -45.60 -1.79 20.35
N THR A 477 -45.11 -0.61 20.70
CA THR A 477 -44.68 0.39 19.72
C THR A 477 -43.18 0.33 19.45
N VAL A 478 -42.78 0.55 18.21
CA VAL A 478 -41.36 0.58 17.80
C VAL A 478 -41.09 1.80 16.93
N VAL A 479 -39.89 2.36 17.07
CA VAL A 479 -39.32 3.32 16.13
C VAL A 479 -38.21 2.62 15.36
N GLY A 480 -38.33 2.58 14.03
CA GLY A 480 -37.31 2.04 13.14
C GLY A 480 -36.22 3.07 12.86
N VAL A 481 -34.96 2.67 13.03
CA VAL A 481 -33.80 3.52 12.72
C VAL A 481 -32.83 2.71 11.86
N GLY A 482 -32.53 3.21 10.67
CA GLY A 482 -31.72 2.51 9.67
C GLY A 482 -32.50 2.24 8.38
N ASP A 483 -31.88 1.46 7.50
CA ASP A 483 -32.43 1.14 6.18
C ASP A 483 -33.51 0.06 6.35
N MET A 484 -34.69 0.32 5.79
CA MET A 484 -35.81 -0.61 5.82
C MET A 484 -35.51 -1.92 5.06
N SER A 485 -34.60 -1.85 4.10
CA SER A 485 -34.02 -3.00 3.39
C SER A 485 -32.88 -3.68 4.17
N GLY A 486 -32.45 -3.11 5.30
CA GLY A 486 -31.38 -3.61 6.16
C GLY A 486 -31.79 -4.80 7.04
N ASP A 487 -30.78 -5.49 7.61
CA ASP A 487 -31.01 -6.69 8.43
C ASP A 487 -31.81 -6.36 9.70
N VAL A 488 -31.30 -5.50 10.59
CA VAL A 488 -31.90 -5.29 11.92
C VAL A 488 -33.26 -4.61 11.87
N PHE A 489 -33.42 -3.51 11.12
CA PHE A 489 -34.71 -2.83 11.02
C PHE A 489 -35.69 -3.68 10.20
N GLY A 490 -35.38 -3.96 8.93
CA GLY A 490 -36.26 -4.70 8.02
C GLY A 490 -36.65 -6.07 8.56
N ASN A 491 -35.69 -6.98 8.77
CA ASN A 491 -36.01 -8.32 9.25
C ASN A 491 -36.56 -8.31 10.67
N GLY A 492 -36.15 -7.36 11.52
CA GLY A 492 -36.67 -7.23 12.88
C GLY A 492 -38.17 -6.98 12.92
N MET A 493 -38.70 -6.18 11.99
CA MET A 493 -40.14 -5.90 11.90
C MET A 493 -40.98 -7.12 11.49
N LEU A 494 -40.34 -8.18 10.99
CA LEU A 494 -41.00 -9.43 10.60
C LEU A 494 -41.08 -10.45 11.74
N LEU A 495 -40.40 -10.21 12.87
CA LEU A 495 -40.26 -11.17 13.96
C LEU A 495 -41.40 -11.13 14.99
N SER A 496 -42.38 -10.23 14.84
CA SER A 496 -43.63 -10.26 15.59
C SER A 496 -44.76 -9.56 14.85
N LYS A 497 -45.95 -10.18 14.85
CA LYS A 497 -47.18 -9.57 14.31
C LYS A 497 -47.79 -8.53 15.24
N ALA A 498 -47.30 -8.42 16.48
CA ALA A 498 -47.81 -7.48 17.48
C ALA A 498 -47.13 -6.10 17.42
N ILE A 499 -46.13 -5.93 16.54
CA ILE A 499 -45.41 -4.67 16.36
C ILE A 499 -46.34 -3.58 15.84
N LYS A 500 -46.28 -2.41 16.46
CA LYS A 500 -46.86 -1.15 15.98
C LYS A 500 -45.72 -0.19 15.65
N LEU A 501 -45.28 -0.17 14.40
CA LEU A 501 -44.28 0.79 13.93
C LEU A 501 -44.89 2.19 13.93
N VAL A 502 -44.38 3.09 14.77
CA VAL A 502 -44.92 4.46 14.92
C VAL A 502 -44.07 5.53 14.23
N ALA A 503 -42.81 5.21 13.91
CA ALA A 503 -41.92 6.07 13.15
C ALA A 503 -40.82 5.23 12.49
N ALA A 504 -40.30 5.70 11.35
CA ALA A 504 -39.19 5.09 10.64
C ALA A 504 -38.23 6.19 10.13
N PHE A 505 -36.94 6.03 10.40
CA PHE A 505 -35.88 6.94 9.97
C PHE A 505 -34.89 6.16 9.09
N ASP A 506 -34.97 6.40 7.78
CA ASP A 506 -34.03 5.91 6.78
C ASP A 506 -32.91 6.94 6.55
N HIS A 507 -31.73 6.50 6.10
CA HIS A 507 -30.54 7.35 5.94
C HIS A 507 -30.26 7.78 4.51
#